data_AF-A0A8S1W312-F1
#
_entry.id   AF-A0A8S1W312-F1
#
_cell.length_a   1.000
_cell.length_b   1.000
_cell.length_c   1.000
_cell.angle_alpha   90.00
_cell.angle_beta   90.00
_cell.angle_gamma   90.00
#
_symmetry.space_group_name_H-M   'P 1'
#
loop_
_entity.id
_entity.type
_entity.pdbx_description
1 polymer ?
#
loop_
_entity_poly.entity_id
_entity_poly.type
_entity_poly.pdbx_seq_one_letter_code
_entity_poly.pdbx_strand_id
1 'polypeptide(L)'
;MKLSIRRSLHLHKHEWQEQSDNISIDSLQNVQSEILNEEPSPFSLPIFIIPLVYATFILILMIQVYHQQQPQKDPSSASATLKTLQENLASSPILDIQNTIQINRLHRHYQSCPYGFEITTIGTWEGVNSGCLCSNGELKERSYCFTHFKSDCQSVPYYKRQQFQYWKGEMLCVEFAKKWKWVGNQDCPSNYYKCGAGICISSSNSKCPLTDLIETQTQTEKQIKIGSKYFNKYRNGSTPLINFQIVPGVHPNSMCFNSKFQPKFQSGKYYPLAIVPEKGCDKYGNTFNYSKIIDSDYQLNVYDDNDFTNFQSIPYFLDYIDSIDTYTLQLMSRITINSTNPECNIVDPDSIKKMRLQGEIINSYSRYVSKISLILTTVLLITSFLFYLLKDVNFISIDFTKFQHIEYQLIITFILCMSNMALGIIYYTQADGLKGIDGQNRIFHEYQKYNCFTDEGITIAVKEVITFAEHSYLNTEPLVKGCFYGSIFFIIVITILLFLQYKRVQQFFIKPWKITQN
;
A
#
# COMPACT_ATOMS: atom_id res chain seq x y z
N MET A 1 56.05 -31.80 -62.80
CA MET A 1 56.64 -30.45 -62.69
C MET A 1 56.20 -29.80 -61.37
N LYS A 2 56.60 -30.42 -60.25
CA LYS A 2 56.09 -30.17 -58.88
C LYS A 2 57.27 -30.00 -57.91
N LEU A 3 58.39 -29.49 -58.42
CA LEU A 3 59.70 -29.51 -57.73
C LEU A 3 60.46 -28.16 -57.73
N SER A 4 59.88 -27.06 -58.24
CA SER A 4 60.56 -25.74 -58.20
C SER A 4 59.94 -24.70 -57.26
N ILE A 5 58.81 -24.99 -56.60
CA ILE A 5 58.14 -24.02 -55.70
C ILE A 5 58.49 -24.24 -54.21
N ARG A 6 59.01 -25.41 -53.85
CA ARG A 6 59.29 -25.74 -52.43
C ARG A 6 60.61 -25.17 -51.88
N ARG A 7 61.46 -24.59 -52.74
CA ARG A 7 62.77 -24.04 -52.34
C ARG A 7 62.78 -22.53 -52.09
N SER A 8 61.84 -21.74 -52.64
CA SER A 8 61.77 -20.30 -52.34
C SER A 8 61.03 -19.98 -51.04
N LEU A 9 60.12 -20.85 -50.59
CA LEU A 9 59.34 -20.62 -49.36
C LEU A 9 60.10 -20.94 -48.06
N HIS A 10 61.19 -21.71 -48.12
CA HIS A 10 61.98 -22.05 -46.93
C HIS A 10 63.08 -21.03 -46.60
N LEU A 11 63.53 -20.25 -47.58
CA LEU A 11 64.53 -19.19 -47.38
C LEU A 11 63.92 -17.90 -46.83
N HIS A 12 62.66 -17.58 -47.18
CA HIS A 12 62.03 -16.36 -46.68
C HIS A 12 61.50 -16.46 -45.23
N LYS A 13 61.40 -17.67 -44.68
CA LYS A 13 60.97 -17.88 -43.29
C LYS A 13 62.10 -17.72 -42.27
N HIS A 14 63.36 -17.88 -42.69
CA HIS A 14 64.50 -17.73 -41.77
C HIS A 14 64.94 -16.28 -41.59
N GLU A 15 64.84 -15.42 -42.62
CA GLU A 15 65.20 -14.00 -42.48
C GLU A 15 64.22 -13.19 -41.61
N TRP A 16 62.95 -13.58 -41.53
CA TRP A 16 61.97 -12.89 -40.67
C TRP A 16 61.99 -13.34 -39.20
N GLN A 17 62.64 -14.46 -38.87
CA GLN A 17 62.76 -14.89 -37.46
C GLN A 17 64.03 -14.36 -36.78
N GLU A 18 65.14 -14.18 -37.48
CA GLU A 18 66.35 -13.59 -36.87
C GLU A 18 66.28 -12.06 -36.69
N GLN A 19 65.42 -11.36 -37.45
CA GLN A 19 65.23 -9.91 -37.30
C GLN A 19 64.13 -9.52 -36.28
N SER A 20 63.36 -10.50 -35.80
CA SER A 20 62.34 -10.37 -34.74
C SER A 20 62.93 -10.49 -33.33
N ASP A 21 63.97 -11.31 -33.17
CA ASP A 21 64.41 -11.74 -31.83
C ASP A 21 65.46 -10.82 -31.20
N ASN A 22 66.05 -9.87 -31.96
CA ASN A 22 67.06 -8.94 -31.45
C ASN A 22 66.55 -7.50 -31.19
N ILE A 23 65.28 -7.18 -31.50
CA ILE A 23 64.71 -5.84 -31.22
C ILE A 23 63.85 -5.81 -29.94
N SER A 24 63.59 -6.97 -29.33
CA SER A 24 62.65 -7.08 -28.20
C SER A 24 63.29 -7.15 -26.82
N ILE A 25 64.58 -7.51 -26.67
CA ILE A 25 65.14 -7.76 -25.33
C ILE A 25 65.57 -6.45 -24.63
N ASP A 26 66.25 -5.54 -25.33
CA ASP A 26 66.68 -4.25 -24.73
C ASP A 26 65.52 -3.27 -24.54
N SER A 27 64.46 -3.37 -25.36
CA SER A 27 63.24 -2.58 -25.19
C SER A 27 62.33 -3.14 -24.09
N LEU A 28 62.24 -4.47 -23.92
CA LEU A 28 61.55 -5.05 -22.76
C LEU A 28 62.30 -4.80 -21.44
N GLN A 29 63.63 -4.87 -21.42
CA GLN A 29 64.42 -4.64 -20.19
C GLN A 29 64.41 -3.18 -19.73
N ASN A 30 64.39 -2.21 -20.65
CA ASN A 30 64.21 -0.81 -20.29
C ASN A 30 62.78 -0.49 -19.83
N VAL A 31 61.75 -1.12 -20.41
CA VAL A 31 60.36 -0.96 -19.94
C VAL A 31 60.12 -1.66 -18.60
N GLN A 32 60.73 -2.84 -18.36
CA GLN A 32 60.61 -3.53 -17.07
C GLN A 32 61.37 -2.85 -15.93
N SER A 33 62.48 -2.15 -16.21
CA SER A 33 63.22 -1.41 -15.19
C SER A 33 62.56 -0.08 -14.80
N GLU A 34 61.82 0.59 -15.70
CA GLU A 34 60.97 1.74 -15.35
C GLU A 34 59.76 1.34 -14.50
N ILE A 35 59.14 0.18 -14.76
CA ILE A 35 57.98 -0.32 -14.00
C ILE A 35 58.37 -0.78 -12.58
N LEU A 36 59.61 -1.23 -12.35
CA LEU A 36 60.03 -1.76 -11.05
C LEU A 36 60.34 -0.69 -9.99
N ASN A 37 60.51 0.58 -10.38
CA ASN A 37 60.91 1.67 -9.49
C ASN A 37 59.82 2.72 -9.23
N GLU A 38 58.57 2.49 -9.66
CA GLU A 38 57.47 3.36 -9.28
C GLU A 38 57.23 3.27 -7.76
N GLU A 39 57.61 4.34 -7.05
CA GLU A 39 57.22 4.52 -5.66
C GLU A 39 55.69 4.50 -5.58
N PRO A 40 55.09 3.65 -4.74
CA PRO A 40 53.65 3.60 -4.60
C PRO A 40 53.14 4.97 -4.16
N SER A 41 52.31 5.60 -4.99
CA SER A 41 51.70 6.88 -4.68
C SER A 41 50.96 6.77 -3.34
N PRO A 42 51.18 7.69 -2.38
CA PRO A 42 50.51 7.62 -1.08
C PRO A 42 48.99 7.80 -1.18
N PHE A 43 48.47 8.18 -2.34
CA PHE A 43 47.04 8.37 -2.61
C PHE A 43 46.34 7.10 -3.12
N SER A 44 47.09 6.12 -3.64
CA SER A 44 46.53 4.89 -4.24
C SER A 44 45.79 4.02 -3.21
N LEU A 45 46.35 3.87 -2.01
CA LEU A 45 45.74 3.10 -0.93
C LEU A 45 44.46 3.77 -0.38
N PRO A 46 44.43 5.08 -0.07
CA PRO A 46 43.19 5.79 0.24
C PRO A 46 42.10 5.65 -0.83
N ILE A 47 42.44 5.78 -2.11
CA ILE A 47 41.48 5.64 -3.23
C ILE A 47 40.84 4.25 -3.27
N PHE A 48 41.58 3.21 -2.85
CA PHE A 48 41.06 1.85 -2.74
C PHE A 48 40.21 1.62 -1.48
N ILE A 49 40.61 2.16 -0.33
CA ILE A 49 39.95 1.90 0.97
C ILE A 49 38.66 2.72 1.13
N ILE A 50 38.64 3.98 0.72
CA ILE A 50 37.51 4.90 0.95
C ILE A 50 36.18 4.38 0.37
N PRO A 51 36.12 3.81 -0.85
CA PRO A 51 34.92 3.16 -1.36
C PRO A 51 34.37 2.05 -0.46
N LEU A 52 35.24 1.23 0.14
CA LEU A 52 34.84 0.16 1.06
C LEU A 52 34.32 0.70 2.39
N VAL A 53 34.95 1.76 2.91
CA VAL A 53 34.48 2.45 4.12
C VAL A 53 33.11 3.07 3.88
N TYR A 54 32.91 3.74 2.73
CA TYR A 54 31.61 4.29 2.34
C TYR A 54 30.56 3.19 2.19
N ALA A 55 30.87 2.09 1.50
CA ALA A 55 29.95 0.96 1.34
C ALA A 55 29.54 0.37 2.70
N THR A 56 30.49 0.21 3.62
CA THR A 56 30.22 -0.29 4.98
C THR A 56 29.34 0.68 5.77
N PHE A 57 29.59 1.98 5.66
CA PHE A 57 28.75 3.02 6.26
C PHE A 57 27.31 2.96 5.74
N ILE A 58 27.12 2.88 4.42
CA ILE A 58 25.78 2.72 3.82
C ILE A 58 25.11 1.42 4.28
N LEU A 59 25.84 0.31 4.34
CA LEU A 59 25.31 -0.97 4.80
C LEU A 59 24.73 -0.85 6.23
N ILE A 60 25.49 -0.25 7.15
CA ILE A 60 25.06 -0.06 8.54
C ILE A 60 23.78 0.79 8.60
N LEU A 61 23.74 1.91 7.88
CA LEU A 61 22.55 2.76 7.84
C LEU A 61 21.33 2.01 7.27
N MET A 62 21.51 1.23 6.21
CA MET A 62 20.41 0.49 5.58
C MET A 62 19.89 -0.66 6.46
N ILE A 63 20.77 -1.32 7.21
CA ILE A 63 20.38 -2.32 8.22
C ILE A 63 19.57 -1.65 9.33
N GLN A 64 19.98 -0.47 9.80
CA GLN A 64 19.23 0.29 10.80
C GLN A 64 17.84 0.68 10.29
N VAL A 65 17.74 1.20 9.05
CA VAL A 65 16.45 1.50 8.40
C VAL A 65 15.58 0.23 8.34
N TYR A 66 16.15 -0.91 7.92
CA TYR A 66 15.42 -2.16 7.81
C TYR A 66 14.91 -2.67 9.18
N HIS A 67 15.70 -2.55 10.24
CA HIS A 67 15.28 -2.92 11.59
C HIS A 67 14.20 -2.01 12.14
N GLN A 68 14.29 -0.70 11.89
CA GLN A 68 13.27 0.27 12.32
C GLN A 68 11.94 0.13 11.55
N GLN A 69 11.98 -0.48 10.36
CA GLN A 69 10.78 -0.82 9.57
C GLN A 69 10.06 -2.09 10.02
N GLN A 70 10.64 -2.90 10.93
CA GLN A 70 9.94 -4.06 11.48
C GLN A 70 8.75 -3.61 12.35
N PRO A 71 7.63 -4.35 12.34
CA PRO A 71 6.31 -3.78 12.52
C PRO A 71 6.10 -3.26 13.95
N GLN A 72 6.31 -1.96 14.13
CA GLN A 72 5.49 -1.22 15.07
C GLN A 72 4.04 -1.31 14.60
N LYS A 73 3.10 -1.43 15.56
CA LYS A 73 1.65 -1.69 15.37
C LYS A 73 1.17 -1.28 13.98
N ASP A 74 0.86 -2.28 13.15
CA ASP A 74 0.40 -2.09 11.79
C ASP A 74 -0.78 -1.09 11.75
N PRO A 75 -0.64 0.08 11.10
CA PRO A 75 -1.71 1.09 11.05
C PRO A 75 -2.86 0.64 10.15
N SER A 76 -2.80 -0.56 9.55
CA SER A 76 -3.80 -1.01 8.59
C SER A 76 -5.23 -1.04 9.13
N SER A 77 -5.42 -1.28 10.44
CA SER A 77 -6.74 -1.22 11.07
C SER A 77 -7.25 0.23 11.21
N ALA A 78 -6.41 1.15 11.67
CA ALA A 78 -6.73 2.58 11.70
C ALA A 78 -6.95 3.15 10.28
N SER A 79 -6.11 2.74 9.32
CA SER A 79 -6.23 3.08 7.90
C SER A 79 -7.57 2.60 7.32
N ALA A 80 -8.01 1.39 7.66
CA ALA A 80 -9.30 0.86 7.25
C ALA A 80 -10.47 1.65 7.88
N THR A 81 -10.36 2.10 9.13
CA THR A 81 -11.32 3.03 9.76
C THR A 81 -11.40 4.35 9.02
N LEU A 82 -10.27 4.98 8.71
CA LEU A 82 -10.24 6.24 7.96
C LEU A 82 -10.76 6.07 6.53
N LYS A 83 -10.58 4.89 5.92
CA LYS A 83 -11.18 4.57 4.62
C LYS A 83 -12.71 4.57 4.70
N THR A 84 -13.29 3.95 5.73
CA THR A 84 -14.75 3.98 5.94
C THR A 84 -15.25 5.41 6.13
N LEU A 85 -14.53 6.23 6.91
CA LEU A 85 -14.86 7.66 7.05
C LEU A 85 -14.76 8.40 5.71
N GLN A 86 -13.69 8.19 4.95
CA GLN A 86 -13.49 8.77 3.62
C GLN A 86 -14.67 8.43 2.70
N GLU A 87 -15.04 7.16 2.62
CA GLU A 87 -16.14 6.68 1.79
C GLU A 87 -17.47 7.28 2.24
N ASN A 88 -17.76 7.31 3.54
CA ASN A 88 -18.95 7.94 4.10
C ASN A 88 -19.05 9.45 3.75
N LEU A 89 -17.93 10.17 3.89
CA LEU A 89 -17.87 11.60 3.55
C LEU A 89 -17.93 11.84 2.03
N ALA A 90 -17.57 10.86 1.20
CA ALA A 90 -17.66 10.94 -0.26
C ALA A 90 -19.01 10.47 -0.81
N SER A 91 -19.80 9.75 -0.03
CA SER A 91 -21.09 9.20 -0.45
C SER A 91 -22.08 10.28 -0.82
N SER A 92 -22.77 10.05 -1.95
CA SER A 92 -23.82 10.94 -2.41
C SER A 92 -25.05 10.87 -1.49
N PRO A 93 -25.62 12.01 -1.10
CA PRO A 93 -26.87 12.07 -0.35
C PRO A 93 -28.05 11.46 -1.11
N ILE A 94 -28.94 10.82 -0.37
CA ILE A 94 -30.21 10.28 -0.88
C ILE A 94 -31.22 11.41 -1.03
N LEU A 95 -31.73 11.65 -2.24
CA LEU A 95 -32.80 12.61 -2.51
C LEU A 95 -34.19 12.00 -2.34
N ASP A 96 -34.34 10.72 -2.74
CA ASP A 96 -35.58 9.99 -2.65
C ASP A 96 -35.38 8.47 -2.69
N ILE A 97 -36.41 7.75 -2.28
CA ILE A 97 -36.43 6.29 -2.28
C ILE A 97 -37.78 5.84 -2.81
N GLN A 98 -37.79 4.83 -3.67
CA GLN A 98 -38.99 4.17 -4.17
C GLN A 98 -38.81 2.66 -4.09
N ASN A 99 -39.91 1.94 -3.94
CA ASN A 99 -39.88 0.49 -4.04
C ASN A 99 -39.96 0.07 -5.50
N THR A 100 -39.32 -1.04 -5.83
CA THR A 100 -39.72 -1.80 -7.01
C THR A 100 -41.09 -2.44 -6.80
N ILE A 101 -41.87 -2.59 -7.87
CA ILE A 101 -43.11 -3.37 -7.85
C ILE A 101 -42.80 -4.78 -7.34
N GLN A 102 -43.59 -5.31 -6.39
CA GLN A 102 -43.42 -6.66 -5.82
C GLN A 102 -43.32 -7.72 -6.92
N ILE A 103 -42.40 -8.67 -6.74
CA ILE A 103 -41.90 -9.51 -7.81
C ILE A 103 -42.19 -10.97 -7.51
N ASN A 104 -42.85 -11.65 -8.44
CA ASN A 104 -42.84 -13.11 -8.48
C ASN A 104 -41.43 -13.60 -8.84
N ARG A 105 -40.82 -14.45 -7.99
CA ARG A 105 -39.43 -14.96 -8.09
C ARG A 105 -39.01 -15.47 -9.48
N LEU A 106 -39.97 -15.83 -10.35
CA LEU A 106 -39.77 -16.33 -11.71
C LEU A 106 -39.35 -15.27 -12.76
N HIS A 107 -39.46 -13.96 -12.48
CA HIS A 107 -39.22 -12.89 -13.48
C HIS A 107 -38.11 -11.88 -13.11
N ARG A 108 -37.09 -12.28 -12.31
CA ARG A 108 -36.03 -11.37 -11.81
C ARG A 108 -35.20 -10.65 -12.91
N HIS A 109 -35.23 -11.11 -14.17
CA HIS A 109 -34.34 -10.61 -15.23
C HIS A 109 -34.78 -9.30 -15.93
N TYR A 110 -35.94 -8.72 -15.61
CA TYR A 110 -36.51 -7.56 -16.35
C TYR A 110 -36.79 -6.33 -15.48
N GLN A 111 -36.01 -6.08 -14.44
CA GLN A 111 -36.29 -4.97 -13.53
C GLN A 111 -35.25 -3.87 -13.58
N SER A 112 -35.74 -2.69 -13.93
CA SER A 112 -35.05 -1.43 -13.81
C SER A 112 -35.79 -0.55 -12.81
N CYS A 113 -35.04 0.19 -12.00
CA CYS A 113 -35.62 1.28 -11.24
C CYS A 113 -36.28 2.31 -12.18
N PRO A 114 -37.28 3.06 -11.68
CA PRO A 114 -37.85 4.18 -12.42
C PRO A 114 -36.78 5.17 -12.89
N TYR A 115 -37.07 5.92 -13.94
CA TYR A 115 -36.12 6.89 -14.48
C TYR A 115 -35.62 7.85 -13.38
N GLY A 116 -34.29 7.97 -13.27
CA GLY A 116 -33.63 8.80 -12.24
C GLY A 116 -33.27 8.06 -10.94
N PHE A 117 -33.73 6.82 -10.77
CA PHE A 117 -33.40 5.97 -9.63
C PHE A 117 -32.46 4.84 -10.04
N GLU A 118 -31.65 4.37 -9.10
CA GLU A 118 -30.78 3.20 -9.26
C GLU A 118 -31.02 2.16 -8.17
N ILE A 119 -30.75 0.89 -8.48
CA ILE A 119 -30.86 -0.21 -7.52
C ILE A 119 -29.75 -0.03 -6.49
N THR A 120 -30.11 0.12 -5.22
CA THR A 120 -29.12 0.27 -4.15
C THR A 120 -28.58 -1.08 -3.71
N THR A 121 -27.28 -1.17 -3.50
CA THR A 121 -26.69 -2.28 -2.76
C THR A 121 -26.92 -2.04 -1.28
N ILE A 122 -27.60 -2.97 -0.61
CA ILE A 122 -27.90 -2.89 0.83
C ILE A 122 -26.85 -3.61 1.67
N GLY A 123 -25.84 -4.25 1.09
CA GLY A 123 -24.77 -4.87 1.85
C GLY A 123 -23.93 -5.80 1.01
N THR A 124 -23.00 -6.50 1.64
CA THR A 124 -22.06 -7.36 0.95
C THR A 124 -21.69 -8.55 1.82
N TRP A 125 -21.78 -9.74 1.25
CA TRP A 125 -21.13 -10.93 1.78
C TRP A 125 -19.71 -10.98 1.24
N GLU A 126 -18.72 -10.92 2.13
CA GLU A 126 -17.32 -10.75 1.75
C GLU A 126 -16.73 -11.98 1.04
N GLY A 127 -17.34 -13.15 1.25
CA GLY A 127 -16.89 -14.41 0.68
C GLY A 127 -16.08 -15.26 1.65
N VAL A 128 -15.48 -16.32 1.12
CA VAL A 128 -14.76 -17.34 1.88
C VAL A 128 -13.40 -17.59 1.23
N ASN A 129 -12.36 -17.64 2.06
CA ASN A 129 -11.02 -18.02 1.65
C ASN A 129 -10.94 -19.53 1.36
N SER A 130 -10.17 -19.90 0.34
CA SER A 130 -9.84 -21.31 0.12
C SER A 130 -9.06 -21.89 1.30
N GLY A 131 -9.38 -23.09 1.75
CA GLY A 131 -8.73 -23.70 2.91
C GLY A 131 -9.08 -25.17 3.11
N CYS A 132 -8.63 -25.72 4.23
CA CYS A 132 -8.94 -27.07 4.67
C CYS A 132 -9.59 -27.00 6.05
N LEU A 133 -10.86 -27.40 6.15
CA LEU A 133 -11.69 -27.27 7.35
C LEU A 133 -12.16 -28.65 7.82
N CYS A 134 -11.96 -28.97 9.09
CA CYS A 134 -12.40 -30.22 9.71
C CYS A 134 -13.77 -30.07 10.40
N SER A 135 -14.45 -31.19 10.65
CA SER A 135 -15.80 -31.21 11.24
C SER A 135 -15.86 -30.62 12.65
N ASN A 136 -14.74 -30.62 13.38
CA ASN A 136 -14.58 -29.97 14.68
C ASN A 136 -14.30 -28.44 14.58
N GLY A 137 -14.24 -27.88 13.37
CA GLY A 137 -13.96 -26.48 13.11
C GLY A 137 -12.46 -26.11 13.03
N GLU A 138 -11.55 -27.09 13.13
CA GLU A 138 -10.12 -26.83 13.01
C GLU A 138 -9.69 -26.55 11.56
N LEU A 139 -8.82 -25.57 11.39
CA LEU A 139 -8.12 -25.30 10.14
C LEU A 139 -6.83 -26.11 10.07
N LYS A 140 -6.64 -26.86 8.99
CA LYS A 140 -5.41 -27.63 8.72
C LYS A 140 -4.69 -27.11 7.48
N GLU A 141 -3.46 -27.56 7.30
CA GLU A 141 -2.73 -27.33 6.05
C GLU A 141 -3.46 -28.01 4.88
N ARG A 142 -3.39 -27.42 3.69
CA ARG A 142 -4.11 -27.91 2.50
C ARG A 142 -3.84 -29.38 2.18
N SER A 143 -2.65 -29.89 2.47
CA SER A 143 -2.26 -31.29 2.28
C SER A 143 -3.18 -32.28 3.01
N TYR A 144 -3.70 -31.93 4.18
CA TYR A 144 -4.57 -32.79 5.00
C TYR A 144 -5.96 -33.03 4.40
N CYS A 145 -6.40 -32.19 3.48
CA CYS A 145 -7.67 -32.36 2.80
C CYS A 145 -7.62 -33.37 1.65
N PHE A 146 -6.42 -33.76 1.22
CA PHE A 146 -6.20 -34.69 0.11
C PHE A 146 -5.60 -36.03 0.57
N THR A 147 -5.30 -36.18 1.86
CA THR A 147 -4.82 -37.46 2.40
C THR A 147 -5.98 -38.44 2.50
N HIS A 148 -5.93 -39.52 1.72
CA HIS A 148 -6.92 -40.59 1.57
C HIS A 148 -7.29 -41.38 2.85
N PHE A 149 -6.81 -40.98 4.03
CA PHE A 149 -7.03 -41.71 5.29
C PHE A 149 -7.89 -40.90 6.26
N LYS A 150 -9.21 -41.14 6.24
CA LYS A 150 -10.17 -40.85 7.32
C LYS A 150 -10.06 -39.45 7.98
N SER A 151 -9.63 -38.41 7.27
CA SER A 151 -9.75 -37.06 7.82
C SER A 151 -11.21 -36.64 7.70
N ASP A 152 -11.76 -36.10 8.77
CA ASP A 152 -13.05 -35.41 8.81
C ASP A 152 -12.93 -34.00 8.22
N CYS A 153 -11.94 -33.77 7.35
CA CYS A 153 -11.57 -32.49 6.81
C CYS A 153 -11.89 -32.41 5.32
N GLN A 154 -12.46 -31.28 4.91
CA GLN A 154 -12.90 -31.03 3.55
C GLN A 154 -12.22 -29.79 2.98
N SER A 155 -11.84 -29.89 1.70
CA SER A 155 -11.30 -28.77 0.96
C SER A 155 -12.41 -27.76 0.67
N VAL A 156 -12.22 -26.53 1.13
CA VAL A 156 -13.14 -25.42 0.88
C VAL A 156 -12.56 -24.59 -0.27
N PRO A 157 -13.27 -24.45 -1.41
CA PRO A 157 -12.82 -23.59 -2.48
C PRO A 157 -13.00 -22.10 -2.10
N TYR A 158 -12.34 -21.22 -2.84
CA TYR A 158 -12.54 -19.78 -2.69
C TYR A 158 -13.93 -19.39 -3.21
N TYR A 159 -14.70 -18.66 -2.42
CA TYR A 159 -15.96 -18.06 -2.85
C TYR A 159 -15.81 -16.54 -2.87
N LYS A 160 -16.08 -15.97 -4.04
CA LYS A 160 -16.00 -14.52 -4.25
C LYS A 160 -17.09 -13.78 -3.50
N ARG A 161 -16.79 -12.51 -3.21
CA ARG A 161 -17.72 -11.50 -2.69
C ARG A 161 -19.02 -11.44 -3.49
N GLN A 162 -20.14 -11.26 -2.80
CA GLN A 162 -21.48 -11.08 -3.38
C GLN A 162 -22.20 -9.88 -2.74
N GLN A 163 -22.98 -9.16 -3.54
CA GLN A 163 -23.73 -7.99 -3.08
C GLN A 163 -25.15 -8.39 -2.70
N PHE A 164 -25.65 -7.82 -1.60
CA PHE A 164 -27.05 -7.92 -1.23
C PHE A 164 -27.81 -6.74 -1.81
N GLN A 165 -28.93 -7.03 -2.48
CA GLN A 165 -29.80 -6.06 -3.15
C GLN A 165 -31.28 -6.24 -2.80
N TYR A 166 -31.65 -7.43 -2.33
CA TYR A 166 -33.02 -7.79 -1.98
C TYR A 166 -33.21 -7.84 -0.47
N TRP A 167 -34.32 -7.29 0.00
CA TRP A 167 -34.77 -7.35 1.38
C TRP A 167 -36.24 -7.74 1.41
N LYS A 168 -36.56 -8.90 2.00
CA LYS A 168 -37.93 -9.46 2.05
C LYS A 168 -38.58 -9.55 0.67
N GLY A 169 -37.79 -9.97 -0.32
CA GLY A 169 -38.18 -10.10 -1.72
C GLY A 169 -38.35 -8.78 -2.51
N GLU A 170 -38.06 -7.62 -1.92
CA GLU A 170 -38.17 -6.30 -2.57
C GLU A 170 -36.78 -5.68 -2.80
N MET A 171 -36.63 -4.88 -3.86
CA MET A 171 -35.46 -4.03 -4.09
C MET A 171 -35.78 -2.57 -3.74
N LEU A 172 -34.78 -1.87 -3.22
CA LEU A 172 -34.86 -0.45 -2.93
C LEU A 172 -34.24 0.35 -4.09
N CYS A 173 -35.05 1.19 -4.72
CA CYS A 173 -34.61 2.13 -5.74
C CYS A 173 -34.33 3.48 -5.09
N VAL A 174 -33.12 4.02 -5.28
CA VAL A 174 -32.67 5.25 -4.64
C VAL A 174 -32.31 6.29 -5.68
N GLU A 175 -32.77 7.52 -5.48
CA GLU A 175 -32.35 8.70 -6.24
C GLU A 175 -31.23 9.39 -5.48
N PHE A 176 -30.01 9.40 -6.01
CA PHE A 176 -28.87 10.09 -5.41
C PHE A 176 -28.63 11.47 -5.99
N ALA A 177 -28.10 12.38 -5.18
CA ALA A 177 -27.69 13.69 -5.65
C ALA A 177 -26.49 13.58 -6.61
N LYS A 178 -26.67 13.94 -7.88
CA LYS A 178 -25.61 13.89 -8.91
C LYS A 178 -24.54 14.98 -8.74
N LYS A 179 -24.94 16.16 -8.26
CA LYS A 179 -24.06 17.32 -8.03
C LYS A 179 -24.36 17.92 -6.68
N TRP A 180 -23.44 17.74 -5.74
CA TRP A 180 -23.54 18.25 -4.39
C TRP A 180 -22.17 18.67 -3.87
N LYS A 181 -22.17 19.51 -2.84
CA LYS A 181 -20.96 19.91 -2.11
C LYS A 181 -21.25 20.00 -0.63
N TRP A 182 -20.26 19.63 0.17
CA TRP A 182 -20.24 19.95 1.59
C TRP A 182 -19.46 21.25 1.77
N VAL A 183 -20.09 22.24 2.41
CA VAL A 183 -19.49 23.54 2.71
C VAL A 183 -19.53 23.87 4.20
N GLY A 184 -20.10 22.97 5.03
CA GLY A 184 -20.27 23.20 6.46
C GLY A 184 -21.04 24.50 6.72
N ASN A 185 -20.48 25.40 7.51
CA ASN A 185 -21.16 26.66 7.82
C ASN A 185 -21.04 27.74 6.73
N GLN A 186 -20.25 27.50 5.67
CA GLN A 186 -20.06 28.46 4.59
C GLN A 186 -21.30 28.56 3.68
N ASP A 187 -21.30 29.58 2.83
CA ASP A 187 -22.32 29.77 1.80
C ASP A 187 -22.11 28.82 0.62
N CYS A 188 -23.21 28.48 -0.04
CA CYS A 188 -23.14 27.64 -1.22
C CYS A 188 -22.53 28.40 -2.40
N PRO A 189 -21.68 27.75 -3.23
CA PRO A 189 -21.19 28.34 -4.47
C PRO A 189 -22.33 28.70 -5.42
N SER A 190 -22.07 29.59 -6.38
CA SER A 190 -23.02 29.94 -7.43
C SER A 190 -23.55 28.68 -8.15
N ASN A 191 -24.84 28.66 -8.47
CA ASN A 191 -25.58 27.52 -9.03
C ASN A 191 -25.83 26.34 -8.07
N TYR A 192 -25.66 26.57 -6.76
CA TYR A 192 -26.09 25.67 -5.72
C TYR A 192 -26.98 26.40 -4.71
N TYR A 193 -27.89 25.67 -4.06
CA TYR A 193 -28.69 26.18 -2.95
C TYR A 193 -28.48 25.31 -1.70
N LYS A 194 -28.64 25.92 -0.53
CA LYS A 194 -28.34 25.31 0.77
C LYS A 194 -29.54 24.48 1.25
N CYS A 195 -29.28 23.23 1.63
CA CYS A 195 -30.32 22.29 2.07
C CYS A 195 -30.34 22.01 3.57
N GLY A 196 -29.38 22.56 4.33
CA GLY A 196 -29.22 22.33 5.77
C GLY A 196 -27.95 21.53 6.08
N ALA A 197 -27.52 21.56 7.35
CA ALA A 197 -26.29 20.93 7.84
C ALA A 197 -25.02 21.23 7.02
N GLY A 198 -24.99 22.28 6.20
CA GLY A 198 -23.85 22.61 5.35
C GLY A 198 -23.76 21.85 4.03
N ILE A 199 -24.86 21.25 3.58
CA ILE A 199 -24.96 20.65 2.25
C ILE A 199 -25.52 21.61 1.21
N CYS A 200 -24.90 21.60 0.04
CA CYS A 200 -25.30 22.38 -1.13
C CYS A 200 -25.66 21.42 -2.26
N ILE A 201 -26.86 21.58 -2.82
CA ILE A 201 -27.33 20.83 -4.00
C ILE A 201 -27.39 21.78 -5.20
N SER A 202 -27.10 21.26 -6.39
CA SER A 202 -27.18 22.08 -7.61
C SER A 202 -28.59 22.64 -7.81
N SER A 203 -28.70 23.92 -8.16
CA SER A 203 -29.98 24.61 -8.38
C SER A 203 -30.85 23.99 -9.48
N SER A 204 -30.28 23.14 -10.35
CA SER A 204 -31.04 22.36 -11.34
C SER A 204 -31.87 21.22 -10.73
N ASN A 205 -31.60 20.85 -9.47
CA ASN A 205 -32.37 19.85 -8.73
C ASN A 205 -32.72 20.44 -7.35
N SER A 206 -33.87 21.12 -7.26
CA SER A 206 -34.31 21.87 -6.06
C SER A 206 -34.79 21.00 -4.89
N LYS A 207 -34.53 19.69 -4.91
CA LYS A 207 -34.94 18.75 -3.87
C LYS A 207 -33.82 18.53 -2.85
N CYS A 208 -34.07 18.88 -1.59
CA CYS A 208 -33.12 18.59 -0.53
C CYS A 208 -33.07 17.10 -0.17
N PRO A 209 -31.90 16.60 0.28
CA PRO A 209 -31.74 15.21 0.68
C PRO A 209 -32.67 14.82 1.82
N LEU A 210 -33.00 13.53 1.86
CA LEU A 210 -33.65 12.91 3.01
C LEU A 210 -32.72 12.93 4.21
N THR A 211 -33.29 13.17 5.38
CA THR A 211 -32.57 13.20 6.66
C THR A 211 -33.04 12.12 7.61
N ASP A 212 -34.26 11.62 7.45
CA ASP A 212 -34.78 10.49 8.24
C ASP A 212 -35.93 9.77 7.50
N LEU A 213 -36.19 8.54 7.92
CA LEU A 213 -37.42 7.78 7.67
C LEU A 213 -38.11 7.50 9.01
N ILE A 214 -39.32 8.03 9.18
CA ILE A 214 -40.09 7.90 10.42
C ILE A 214 -41.20 6.88 10.20
N GLU A 215 -41.20 5.80 11.00
CA GLU A 215 -42.22 4.76 10.93
C GLU A 215 -43.61 5.36 11.16
N THR A 216 -44.58 4.91 10.39
CA THR A 216 -45.95 5.43 10.42
C THR A 216 -46.96 4.32 10.17
N GLN A 217 -48.16 4.49 10.72
CA GLN A 217 -49.25 3.52 10.60
C GLN A 217 -50.27 3.91 9.52
N THR A 218 -50.28 5.17 9.10
CA THR A 218 -51.20 5.64 8.05
C THR A 218 -50.60 5.32 6.70
N GLN A 219 -51.39 4.87 5.71
CA GLN A 219 -50.93 4.66 4.34
C GLN A 219 -51.25 5.89 3.50
N THR A 220 -50.22 6.59 2.99
CA THR A 220 -50.36 7.76 2.12
C THR A 220 -49.40 7.67 0.94
N GLU A 221 -49.68 8.41 -0.15
CA GLU A 221 -48.83 8.44 -1.36
C GLU A 221 -47.39 8.95 -1.11
N LYS A 222 -47.14 9.62 0.01
CA LYS A 222 -45.82 10.19 0.37
C LYS A 222 -44.91 9.21 1.12
N GLN A 223 -45.37 7.98 1.32
CA GLN A 223 -44.66 6.99 2.11
C GLN A 223 -43.95 5.97 1.25
N ILE A 224 -43.02 5.28 1.90
CA ILE A 224 -42.37 4.10 1.37
C ILE A 224 -42.65 2.93 2.29
N LYS A 225 -42.93 1.76 1.73
CA LYS A 225 -43.03 0.51 2.48
C LYS A 225 -41.65 -0.14 2.49
N ILE A 226 -41.15 -0.60 3.62
CA ILE A 226 -39.91 -1.39 3.67
C ILE A 226 -40.20 -2.61 4.53
N GLY A 227 -40.11 -3.79 3.94
CA GLY A 227 -40.57 -5.01 4.57
C GLY A 227 -42.07 -4.93 4.90
N SER A 228 -42.42 -5.04 6.18
CA SER A 228 -43.82 -4.96 6.64
C SER A 228 -44.23 -3.57 7.14
N LYS A 229 -43.34 -2.57 7.12
CA LYS A 229 -43.53 -1.27 7.77
C LYS A 229 -43.64 -0.14 6.73
N TYR A 230 -44.35 0.92 7.10
CA TYR A 230 -44.45 2.15 6.29
C TYR A 230 -43.64 3.28 6.93
N PHE A 231 -43.00 4.09 6.10
CA PHE A 231 -42.15 5.18 6.54
C PHE A 231 -42.48 6.49 5.82
N ASN A 232 -42.60 7.57 6.59
CA ASN A 232 -42.65 8.92 6.07
C ASN A 232 -41.24 9.42 5.76
N LYS A 233 -41.08 10.01 4.57
CA LYS A 233 -39.82 10.61 4.11
C LYS A 233 -39.63 12.00 4.72
N TYR A 234 -38.58 12.19 5.51
CA TYR A 234 -38.36 13.45 6.24
C TYR A 234 -37.18 14.26 5.67
N ARG A 235 -37.33 15.60 5.67
CA ARG A 235 -36.35 16.58 5.17
C ARG A 235 -36.36 17.80 6.08
N ASN A 236 -35.53 17.80 7.11
CA ASN A 236 -35.46 18.89 8.10
C ASN A 236 -34.13 19.66 8.09
N GLY A 237 -33.29 19.43 7.07
CA GLY A 237 -31.99 20.07 6.98
C GLY A 237 -30.98 19.61 8.03
N SER A 238 -31.23 18.52 8.74
CA SER A 238 -30.22 17.78 9.51
C SER A 238 -29.26 17.02 8.59
N THR A 239 -28.39 16.20 9.19
CA THR A 239 -27.43 15.37 8.46
C THR A 239 -28.13 14.45 7.45
N PRO A 240 -27.71 14.40 6.18
CA PRO A 240 -28.38 13.62 5.15
C PRO A 240 -28.16 12.12 5.31
N LEU A 241 -29.14 11.34 4.84
CA LEU A 241 -29.01 9.90 4.59
C LEU A 241 -28.14 9.67 3.36
N ILE A 242 -27.29 8.65 3.41
CA ILE A 242 -26.32 8.35 2.35
C ILE A 242 -26.42 6.92 1.81
N ASN A 243 -26.90 5.96 2.60
CA ASN A 243 -27.00 4.57 2.16
C ASN A 243 -27.96 3.73 3.02
N PHE A 244 -28.33 2.56 2.51
CA PHE A 244 -28.85 1.44 3.27
C PHE A 244 -27.76 0.40 3.51
N GLN A 245 -27.78 -0.24 4.68
CA GLN A 245 -26.82 -1.28 5.01
C GLN A 245 -27.43 -2.37 5.87
N ILE A 246 -27.20 -3.63 5.52
CA ILE A 246 -27.51 -4.78 6.35
C ILE A 246 -26.31 -5.11 7.23
N VAL A 247 -26.59 -5.41 8.49
CA VAL A 247 -25.57 -5.63 9.51
C VAL A 247 -25.91 -6.90 10.31
N PRO A 248 -24.93 -7.79 10.59
CA PRO A 248 -25.14 -8.94 11.46
C PRO A 248 -25.61 -8.55 12.87
N GLY A 249 -26.59 -9.29 13.37
CA GLY A 249 -27.11 -9.15 14.72
C GLY A 249 -28.09 -8.00 14.92
N VAL A 250 -28.64 -7.94 16.13
CA VAL A 250 -29.53 -6.88 16.61
C VAL A 250 -28.80 -5.90 17.52
N HIS A 251 -29.43 -4.75 17.76
CA HIS A 251 -28.97 -3.66 18.61
C HIS A 251 -28.18 -4.11 19.86
N PRO A 252 -27.07 -3.44 20.24
CA PRO A 252 -26.49 -2.22 19.64
C PRO A 252 -25.46 -2.49 18.52
N ASN A 253 -25.71 -3.46 17.65
CA ASN A 253 -24.87 -3.67 16.48
C ASN A 253 -25.11 -2.65 15.36
N SER A 254 -24.03 -2.12 14.81
CA SER A 254 -23.99 -1.31 13.59
C SER A 254 -22.68 -1.61 12.85
N MET A 255 -22.52 -1.16 11.61
CA MET A 255 -21.30 -1.38 10.82
C MET A 255 -20.05 -0.99 11.63
N CYS A 256 -19.03 -1.85 11.66
CA CYS A 256 -17.78 -1.49 12.29
C CYS A 256 -17.11 -0.36 11.50
N PHE A 257 -16.47 0.58 12.21
CA PHE A 257 -15.68 1.59 11.52
C PHE A 257 -14.54 0.97 10.73
N ASN A 258 -13.84 -0.01 11.32
CA ASN A 258 -12.84 -0.78 10.61
C ASN A 258 -13.51 -1.83 9.71
N SER A 259 -13.41 -1.63 8.40
CA SER A 259 -13.97 -2.53 7.37
C SER A 259 -13.37 -3.94 7.35
N LYS A 260 -12.29 -4.20 8.11
CA LYS A 260 -11.72 -5.54 8.30
C LYS A 260 -12.41 -6.36 9.39
N PHE A 261 -13.40 -5.78 10.07
CA PHE A 261 -14.18 -6.43 11.11
C PHE A 261 -15.66 -6.31 10.79
N GLN A 262 -16.43 -7.31 11.21
CA GLN A 262 -17.89 -7.27 11.14
C GLN A 262 -18.49 -7.45 12.53
N PRO A 263 -19.66 -6.86 12.79
CA PRO A 263 -20.41 -7.10 14.02
C PRO A 263 -20.68 -8.59 14.21
N LYS A 264 -20.80 -9.00 15.47
CA LYS A 264 -21.07 -10.40 15.80
C LYS A 264 -22.55 -10.73 15.67
N PHE A 265 -22.85 -11.92 15.21
CA PHE A 265 -24.19 -12.48 15.33
C PHE A 265 -24.57 -12.77 16.79
N GLN A 266 -25.86 -12.99 17.04
CA GLN A 266 -26.40 -13.28 18.37
C GLN A 266 -25.85 -14.60 18.93
N SER A 267 -25.71 -15.61 18.08
CA SER A 267 -25.12 -16.90 18.44
C SER A 267 -23.61 -16.80 18.75
N GLY A 268 -22.94 -15.77 18.23
CA GLY A 268 -21.48 -15.65 18.24
C GLY A 268 -20.77 -16.65 17.31
N LYS A 269 -21.52 -17.45 16.54
CA LYS A 269 -20.96 -18.35 15.52
C LYS A 269 -20.56 -17.53 14.29
N TYR A 270 -19.47 -17.94 13.66
CA TYR A 270 -18.98 -17.39 12.40
C TYR A 270 -18.21 -18.48 11.67
N TYR A 271 -18.19 -18.41 10.34
CA TYR A 271 -17.48 -19.41 9.54
C TYR A 271 -15.95 -19.19 9.61
N PRO A 272 -15.12 -20.20 9.97
CA PRO A 272 -13.68 -20.00 10.21
C PRO A 272 -12.88 -19.47 9.02
N LEU A 273 -13.32 -19.76 7.79
CA LEU A 273 -12.69 -19.31 6.56
C LEU A 273 -13.35 -18.06 5.94
N ALA A 274 -14.28 -17.41 6.64
CA ALA A 274 -14.85 -16.14 6.18
C ALA A 274 -13.74 -15.10 5.93
N ILE A 275 -13.82 -14.36 4.83
CA ILE A 275 -12.83 -13.34 4.48
C ILE A 275 -12.81 -12.21 5.52
N VAL A 276 -13.99 -11.82 5.99
CA VAL A 276 -14.15 -10.90 7.12
C VAL A 276 -15.07 -11.57 8.14
N PRO A 277 -14.54 -12.12 9.24
CA PRO A 277 -15.34 -12.86 10.19
C PRO A 277 -16.17 -11.95 11.10
N GLU A 278 -17.37 -12.39 11.45
CA GLU A 278 -18.35 -11.74 12.31
C GLU A 278 -18.00 -11.87 13.81
N LYS A 279 -16.80 -11.42 14.18
CA LYS A 279 -16.26 -11.51 15.54
C LYS A 279 -16.62 -10.34 16.45
N GLY A 280 -17.23 -9.30 15.90
CA GLY A 280 -17.42 -8.02 16.55
C GLY A 280 -16.40 -6.98 16.08
N CYS A 281 -16.70 -5.71 16.39
CA CYS A 281 -15.84 -4.59 16.05
C CYS A 281 -14.61 -4.51 16.96
N ASP A 282 -13.54 -3.92 16.43
CA ASP A 282 -12.32 -3.67 17.17
C ASP A 282 -12.41 -2.40 18.04
N LYS A 283 -11.28 -1.93 18.55
CA LYS A 283 -11.18 -0.76 19.44
C LYS A 283 -11.70 0.55 18.85
N TYR A 284 -11.91 0.64 17.54
CA TYR A 284 -12.48 1.85 16.93
C TYR A 284 -14.01 1.86 16.97
N GLY A 285 -14.66 0.78 17.42
CA GLY A 285 -16.10 0.74 17.60
C GLY A 285 -16.89 0.65 16.29
N ASN A 286 -18.09 1.22 16.28
CA ASN A 286 -19.07 1.06 15.22
C ASN A 286 -19.83 2.35 14.91
N THR A 287 -20.58 2.35 13.81
CA THR A 287 -21.32 3.51 13.32
C THR A 287 -22.69 3.70 13.99
N PHE A 288 -22.89 3.17 15.19
CA PHE A 288 -24.22 3.15 15.83
C PHE A 288 -24.87 4.53 15.90
N ASN A 289 -24.10 5.56 16.28
CA ASN A 289 -24.57 6.96 16.38
C ASN A 289 -24.97 7.60 15.03
N TYR A 290 -24.61 6.96 13.91
CA TYR A 290 -24.86 7.44 12.56
C TYR A 290 -25.77 6.48 11.77
N SER A 291 -26.42 5.55 12.48
CA SER A 291 -27.26 4.52 11.88
C SER A 291 -28.62 4.43 12.57
N LYS A 292 -29.64 4.01 11.84
CA LYS A 292 -30.98 3.75 12.36
C LYS A 292 -31.49 2.42 11.84
N ILE A 293 -31.87 1.51 12.74
CA ILE A 293 -32.46 0.22 12.37
C ILE A 293 -33.87 0.45 11.82
N ILE A 294 -34.16 -0.11 10.65
CA ILE A 294 -35.45 -0.01 9.96
C ILE A 294 -36.23 -1.30 10.09
N ASP A 295 -35.55 -2.42 9.87
CA ASP A 295 -36.16 -3.75 9.86
C ASP A 295 -35.12 -4.83 10.21
N SER A 296 -35.58 -6.05 10.46
CA SER A 296 -34.74 -7.22 10.70
C SER A 296 -35.31 -8.46 10.03
N ASP A 297 -34.43 -9.39 9.66
CA ASP A 297 -34.81 -10.70 9.13
C ASP A 297 -33.77 -11.76 9.48
N TYR A 298 -34.17 -13.03 9.46
CA TYR A 298 -33.29 -14.16 9.74
C TYR A 298 -32.21 -14.32 8.67
N GLN A 299 -31.02 -14.75 9.07
CA GLN A 299 -29.86 -14.90 8.20
C GLN A 299 -30.16 -15.73 6.94
N LEU A 300 -30.83 -16.88 7.10
CA LEU A 300 -31.21 -17.75 5.99
C LEU A 300 -32.17 -17.09 5.01
N ASN A 301 -33.16 -16.34 5.50
CA ASN A 301 -34.11 -15.62 4.63
C ASN A 301 -33.39 -14.58 3.77
N VAL A 302 -32.43 -13.85 4.35
CA VAL A 302 -31.63 -12.86 3.61
C VAL A 302 -30.78 -13.52 2.54
N TYR A 303 -30.19 -14.69 2.83
CA TYR A 303 -29.44 -15.45 1.83
C TYR A 303 -30.34 -15.96 0.70
N ASP A 304 -31.49 -16.52 1.03
CA ASP A 304 -32.46 -17.02 0.05
C ASP A 304 -33.01 -15.89 -0.84
N ASP A 305 -33.29 -14.72 -0.27
CA ASP A 305 -33.79 -13.57 -1.02
C ASP A 305 -32.78 -13.06 -2.05
N ASN A 306 -31.49 -13.16 -1.74
CA ASN A 306 -30.40 -12.71 -2.61
C ASN A 306 -29.84 -13.83 -3.50
N ASP A 307 -30.59 -14.92 -3.69
CA ASP A 307 -30.22 -16.10 -4.48
C ASP A 307 -28.85 -16.68 -4.10
N PHE A 308 -28.48 -16.57 -2.82
CA PHE A 308 -27.19 -17.03 -2.33
C PHE A 308 -27.14 -18.57 -2.14
N THR A 309 -27.78 -19.35 -3.01
CA THR A 309 -27.92 -20.82 -2.89
C THR A 309 -26.60 -21.59 -2.78
N ASN A 310 -25.49 -21.01 -3.24
CA ASN A 310 -24.17 -21.64 -3.19
C ASN A 310 -23.65 -21.86 -1.76
N PHE A 311 -24.18 -21.19 -0.72
CA PHE A 311 -23.73 -21.44 0.66
C PHE A 311 -23.92 -22.90 1.10
N GLN A 312 -24.91 -23.60 0.54
CA GLN A 312 -25.17 -25.01 0.83
C GLN A 312 -24.05 -25.93 0.29
N SER A 313 -23.30 -25.47 -0.72
CA SER A 313 -22.14 -26.20 -1.27
C SER A 313 -20.86 -25.99 -0.47
N ILE A 314 -20.84 -25.03 0.46
CA ILE A 314 -19.66 -24.70 1.27
C ILE A 314 -19.57 -25.73 2.41
N PRO A 315 -18.47 -26.50 2.51
CA PRO A 315 -18.31 -27.49 3.57
C PRO A 315 -18.52 -26.93 4.98
N TYR A 316 -19.35 -27.62 5.76
CA TYR A 316 -19.70 -27.30 7.16
C TYR A 316 -20.35 -25.92 7.37
N PHE A 317 -20.67 -25.16 6.33
CA PHE A 317 -21.16 -23.78 6.49
C PHE A 317 -22.46 -23.69 7.28
N LEU A 318 -23.38 -24.64 7.07
CA LEU A 318 -24.65 -24.70 7.79
C LEU A 318 -24.48 -24.92 9.30
N ASP A 319 -23.38 -25.54 9.74
CA ASP A 319 -23.10 -25.75 11.17
C ASP A 319 -22.81 -24.43 11.92
N TYR A 320 -22.44 -23.40 11.16
CA TYR A 320 -22.17 -22.04 11.64
C TYR A 320 -23.33 -21.07 11.46
N ILE A 321 -24.46 -21.52 10.91
CA ILE A 321 -25.70 -20.74 10.85
C ILE A 321 -26.57 -21.13 12.04
N ASP A 322 -27.01 -20.15 12.82
CA ASP A 322 -27.99 -20.38 13.89
C ASP A 322 -29.37 -19.81 13.52
N SER A 323 -30.43 -20.51 13.95
CA SER A 323 -31.80 -20.06 13.76
C SER A 323 -32.12 -18.72 14.46
N ILE A 324 -31.33 -18.35 15.47
CA ILE A 324 -31.48 -17.07 16.18
C ILE A 324 -30.76 -15.92 15.47
N ASP A 325 -29.90 -16.20 14.48
CA ASP A 325 -29.07 -15.19 13.84
C ASP A 325 -29.88 -14.40 12.81
N THR A 326 -29.76 -13.07 12.91
CA THR A 326 -30.50 -12.14 12.06
C THR A 326 -29.58 -11.11 11.44
N TYR A 327 -29.96 -10.61 10.28
CA TYR A 327 -29.47 -9.31 9.79
C TYR A 327 -30.46 -8.21 10.17
N THR A 328 -29.94 -7.01 10.41
CA THR A 328 -30.73 -5.78 10.53
C THR A 328 -30.47 -4.89 9.33
N LEU A 329 -31.54 -4.39 8.69
CA LEU A 329 -31.46 -3.34 7.68
C LEU A 329 -31.40 -1.98 8.39
N GLN A 330 -30.33 -1.24 8.13
CA GLN A 330 -30.04 0.05 8.75
C GLN A 330 -30.00 1.15 7.68
N LEU A 331 -30.51 2.32 8.04
CA LEU A 331 -30.24 3.57 7.33
C LEU A 331 -28.95 4.17 7.86
N MET A 332 -28.08 4.58 6.95
CA MET A 332 -26.82 5.23 7.25
C MET A 332 -26.91 6.72 6.96
N SER A 333 -26.61 7.53 7.97
CA SER A 333 -26.41 8.96 7.84
C SER A 333 -24.93 9.28 7.58
N ARG A 334 -24.69 10.45 6.99
CA ARG A 334 -23.33 10.99 6.92
C ARG A 334 -22.77 11.16 8.34
N ILE A 335 -21.48 10.88 8.54
CA ILE A 335 -20.80 11.12 9.81
C ILE A 335 -20.68 12.62 10.06
N THR A 336 -21.11 13.06 11.24
CA THR A 336 -21.10 14.48 11.61
C THR A 336 -19.70 14.94 12.01
N ILE A 337 -19.15 15.88 11.24
CA ILE A 337 -17.95 16.65 11.59
C ILE A 337 -18.37 17.84 12.44
N ASN A 338 -17.60 18.16 13.47
CA ASN A 338 -17.87 19.30 14.35
C ASN A 338 -17.66 20.63 13.59
N SER A 339 -18.73 21.14 12.97
CA SER A 339 -18.69 22.38 12.19
C SER A 339 -18.73 23.65 13.04
N THR A 340 -18.85 23.56 14.37
CA THR A 340 -18.84 24.74 15.25
C THR A 340 -17.52 25.52 15.15
N ASN A 341 -16.40 24.80 14.96
CA ASN A 341 -15.11 25.39 14.68
C ASN A 341 -14.91 25.53 13.16
N PRO A 342 -14.66 26.74 12.63
CA PRO A 342 -14.50 26.95 11.18
C PRO A 342 -13.30 26.17 10.61
N GLU A 343 -12.28 25.91 11.43
CA GLU A 343 -11.10 25.11 11.07
C GLU A 343 -11.44 23.65 10.74
N CYS A 344 -12.57 23.13 11.22
CA CYS A 344 -13.00 21.77 10.89
C CYS A 344 -13.69 21.66 9.53
N ASN A 345 -14.00 22.78 8.87
CA ASN A 345 -14.59 22.77 7.52
C ASN A 345 -13.63 22.27 6.44
N ILE A 346 -12.32 22.20 6.74
CA ILE A 346 -11.32 21.63 5.83
C ILE A 346 -11.28 20.09 5.88
N VAL A 347 -12.10 19.45 6.72
CA VAL A 347 -12.24 17.98 6.75
C VAL A 347 -13.11 17.55 5.56
N ASP A 348 -12.48 16.89 4.60
CA ASP A 348 -13.08 16.43 3.36
C ASP A 348 -12.53 15.04 2.96
N PRO A 349 -13.16 14.32 2.02
CA PRO A 349 -12.69 13.00 1.64
C PRO A 349 -11.24 12.95 1.14
N ASP A 350 -10.77 13.96 0.42
CA ASP A 350 -9.40 13.98 -0.12
C ASP A 350 -8.37 14.24 0.98
N SER A 351 -8.68 15.08 1.98
CA SER A 351 -7.81 15.24 3.16
C SER A 351 -7.71 13.96 3.99
N ILE A 352 -8.82 13.24 4.22
CA ILE A 352 -8.79 11.93 4.89
C ILE A 352 -8.03 10.89 4.07
N LYS A 353 -8.20 10.87 2.73
CA LYS A 353 -7.47 9.97 1.83
C LYS A 353 -5.96 10.20 1.92
N LYS A 354 -5.52 11.46 1.90
CA LYS A 354 -4.09 11.82 2.02
C LYS A 354 -3.54 11.37 3.37
N MET A 355 -4.25 11.65 4.47
CA MET A 355 -3.88 11.21 5.82
C MET A 355 -3.66 9.70 5.88
N ARG A 356 -4.62 8.93 5.38
CA ARG A 356 -4.57 7.47 5.36
C ARG A 356 -3.36 6.95 4.59
N LEU A 357 -3.09 7.52 3.41
CA LEU A 357 -2.03 7.06 2.51
C LEU A 357 -0.63 7.51 2.95
N GLN A 358 -0.51 8.56 3.76
CA GLN A 358 0.78 9.15 4.09
C GLN A 358 1.73 8.17 4.80
N GLY A 359 1.24 7.45 5.81
CA GLY A 359 2.04 6.41 6.49
C GLY A 359 2.45 5.28 5.56
N GLU A 360 1.55 4.86 4.66
CA GLU A 360 1.82 3.83 3.65
C GLU A 360 2.89 4.31 2.65
N ILE A 361 2.81 5.56 2.20
CA ILE A 361 3.76 6.20 1.28
C ILE A 361 5.15 6.27 1.91
N ILE A 362 5.28 6.83 3.13
CA ILE A 362 6.57 6.96 3.84
C ILE A 362 7.23 5.59 4.01
N ASN A 363 6.47 4.60 4.49
CA ASN A 363 6.98 3.25 4.70
C ASN A 363 7.37 2.58 3.37
N SER A 364 6.56 2.76 2.31
CA SER A 364 6.85 2.20 0.99
C SER A 364 8.13 2.78 0.40
N TYR A 365 8.30 4.11 0.39
CA TYR A 365 9.52 4.76 -0.09
C TYR A 365 10.73 4.41 0.77
N SER A 366 10.61 4.40 2.09
CA SER A 366 11.66 3.96 3.00
C SER A 366 12.13 2.53 2.68
N ARG A 367 11.19 1.62 2.38
CA ARG A 367 11.51 0.24 1.96
C ARG A 367 12.22 0.19 0.61
N TYR A 368 11.81 1.01 -0.37
CA TYR A 368 12.49 1.06 -1.67
C TYR A 368 13.92 1.57 -1.53
N VAL A 369 14.12 2.67 -0.79
CA VAL A 369 15.45 3.22 -0.51
C VAL A 369 16.31 2.15 0.16
N SER A 370 15.81 1.53 1.24
CA SER A 370 16.54 0.50 1.98
C SER A 370 16.93 -0.70 1.12
N LYS A 371 15.97 -1.28 0.38
CA LYS A 371 16.21 -2.48 -0.43
C LYS A 371 17.18 -2.22 -1.57
N ILE A 372 17.00 -1.14 -2.33
CA ILE A 372 17.85 -0.84 -3.49
C ILE A 372 19.29 -0.57 -3.03
N SER A 373 19.45 0.29 -2.01
CA SER A 373 20.77 0.63 -1.47
C SER A 373 21.45 -0.59 -0.84
N LEU A 374 20.71 -1.46 -0.15
CA LEU A 374 21.25 -2.69 0.44
C LEU A 374 21.73 -3.69 -0.63
N ILE A 375 20.96 -3.87 -1.72
CA ILE A 375 21.37 -4.74 -2.84
C ILE A 375 22.65 -4.22 -3.49
N LEU A 376 22.68 -2.94 -3.86
CA LEU A 376 23.86 -2.33 -4.50
C LEU A 376 25.11 -2.41 -3.61
N THR A 377 24.95 -2.14 -2.31
CA THR A 377 26.04 -2.23 -1.33
C THR A 377 26.54 -3.67 -1.17
N THR A 378 25.63 -4.64 -1.12
CA THR A 378 25.98 -6.06 -1.02
C THR A 378 26.74 -6.53 -2.26
N VAL A 379 26.30 -6.14 -3.46
CA VAL A 379 27.00 -6.43 -4.72
C VAL A 379 28.41 -5.84 -4.71
N LEU A 380 28.57 -4.58 -4.30
CA LEU A 380 29.88 -3.91 -4.20
C LEU A 380 30.83 -4.64 -3.23
N LEU A 381 30.35 -5.04 -2.05
CA LEU A 381 31.17 -5.73 -1.06
C LEU A 381 31.55 -7.15 -1.50
N ILE A 382 30.61 -7.93 -2.05
CA ILE A 382 30.88 -9.29 -2.53
C ILE A 382 31.86 -9.25 -3.70
N THR A 383 31.63 -8.40 -4.70
CA THR A 383 32.53 -8.28 -5.86
C THR A 383 33.92 -7.79 -5.45
N SER A 384 34.01 -6.81 -4.54
CA SER A 384 35.29 -6.36 -3.98
C SER A 384 36.04 -7.48 -3.26
N PHE A 385 35.33 -8.30 -2.49
CA PHE A 385 35.92 -9.45 -1.80
C PHE A 385 36.39 -10.53 -2.79
N LEU A 386 35.58 -10.87 -3.80
CA LEU A 386 35.96 -11.82 -4.84
C LEU A 386 37.18 -11.34 -5.62
N PHE A 387 37.23 -10.07 -6.00
CA PHE A 387 38.39 -9.49 -6.69
C PHE A 387 39.65 -9.48 -5.83
N TYR A 388 39.52 -9.23 -4.53
CA TYR A 388 40.64 -9.33 -3.60
C TYR A 388 41.20 -10.76 -3.51
N LEU A 389 40.34 -11.78 -3.48
CA LEU A 389 40.76 -13.19 -3.46
C LEU A 389 41.40 -13.64 -4.79
N LEU A 390 40.93 -13.10 -5.91
CA LEU A 390 41.38 -13.47 -7.26
C LEU A 390 42.56 -12.64 -7.78
N LYS A 391 43.07 -11.68 -7.01
CA LYS A 391 44.08 -10.71 -7.47
C LYS A 391 45.39 -11.32 -7.98
N ASP A 392 45.75 -12.51 -7.47
CA ASP A 392 47.00 -13.21 -7.79
C ASP A 392 46.77 -14.49 -8.62
N VAL A 393 45.55 -14.73 -9.11
CA VAL A 393 45.19 -15.95 -9.84
C VAL A 393 45.18 -15.71 -11.34
N ASN A 394 46.08 -16.40 -12.05
CA ASN A 394 46.09 -16.44 -13.51
C ASN A 394 45.25 -17.60 -14.03
N PHE A 395 44.14 -17.31 -14.70
CA PHE A 395 43.36 -18.30 -15.43
C PHE A 395 43.81 -18.38 -16.89
N ILE A 396 43.71 -19.57 -17.48
CA ILE A 396 44.13 -19.88 -18.86
C ILE A 396 43.49 -18.95 -19.91
N SER A 397 42.30 -18.40 -19.64
CA SER A 397 41.54 -17.56 -20.58
C SER A 397 41.42 -16.08 -20.19
N ILE A 398 41.71 -15.71 -18.93
CA ILE A 398 41.56 -14.33 -18.44
C ILE A 398 42.69 -14.04 -17.45
N ASP A 399 43.49 -13.03 -17.78
CA ASP A 399 44.56 -12.51 -16.93
C ASP A 399 43.99 -11.44 -15.98
N PHE A 400 43.61 -11.85 -14.77
CA PHE A 400 43.08 -10.93 -13.74
C PHE A 400 44.11 -9.91 -13.27
N THR A 401 45.40 -10.14 -13.51
CA THR A 401 46.43 -9.15 -13.19
C THR A 401 46.32 -7.90 -14.08
N LYS A 402 45.69 -7.99 -15.25
CA LYS A 402 45.42 -6.84 -16.14
C LYS A 402 44.13 -6.10 -15.79
N PHE A 403 43.27 -6.67 -14.94
CA PHE A 403 41.99 -6.06 -14.59
C PHE A 403 42.19 -4.87 -13.64
N GLN A 404 41.66 -3.70 -14.01
CA GLN A 404 41.74 -2.49 -13.19
C GLN A 404 40.68 -2.51 -12.07
N HIS A 405 40.93 -3.28 -11.01
CA HIS A 405 40.01 -3.42 -9.88
C HIS A 405 39.53 -2.09 -9.27
N ILE A 406 40.43 -1.10 -9.22
CA ILE A 406 40.15 0.25 -8.67
C ILE A 406 39.11 0.97 -9.53
N GLU A 407 39.23 0.89 -10.85
CA GLU A 407 38.29 1.52 -11.79
C GLU A 407 36.89 0.93 -11.60
N TYR A 408 36.79 -0.40 -11.55
CA TYR A 408 35.51 -1.09 -11.33
C TYR A 408 34.87 -0.70 -9.99
N GLN A 409 35.63 -0.71 -8.89
CA GLN A 409 35.13 -0.32 -7.57
C GLN A 409 34.63 1.12 -7.56
N LEU A 410 35.37 2.05 -8.18
CA LEU A 410 34.98 3.45 -8.28
C LEU A 410 33.71 3.64 -9.11
N ILE A 411 33.57 2.93 -10.24
CA ILE A 411 32.36 2.99 -11.07
C ILE A 411 31.14 2.50 -10.30
N ILE A 412 31.22 1.33 -9.64
CA ILE A 412 30.07 0.81 -8.88
C ILE A 412 29.74 1.71 -7.68
N THR A 413 30.76 2.22 -6.99
CA THR A 413 30.54 3.12 -5.85
C THR A 413 29.92 4.43 -6.32
N PHE A 414 30.32 4.95 -7.48
CA PHE A 414 29.70 6.11 -8.10
C PHE A 414 28.22 5.84 -8.46
N ILE A 415 27.89 4.69 -9.03
CA ILE A 415 26.50 4.28 -9.29
C ILE A 415 25.70 4.22 -7.98
N LEU A 416 26.27 3.65 -6.91
CA LEU A 416 25.66 3.61 -5.59
C LEU A 416 25.41 5.04 -5.04
N CYS A 417 26.38 5.94 -5.16
CA CYS A 417 26.23 7.34 -4.73
C CYS A 417 25.13 8.06 -5.52
N MET A 418 25.13 7.95 -6.85
CA MET A 418 24.11 8.58 -7.70
C MET A 418 22.72 8.02 -7.40
N SER A 419 22.63 6.71 -7.16
CA SER A 419 21.38 6.05 -6.76
C SER A 419 20.89 6.56 -5.41
N ASN A 420 21.76 6.63 -4.38
CA ASN A 420 21.42 7.15 -3.06
C ASN A 420 21.01 8.63 -3.11
N MET A 421 21.67 9.44 -3.94
CA MET A 421 21.29 10.84 -4.15
C MET A 421 19.92 10.96 -4.83
N ALA A 422 19.68 10.22 -5.91
CA ALA A 422 18.39 10.22 -6.61
C ALA A 422 17.25 9.73 -5.70
N LEU A 423 17.48 8.63 -4.98
CA LEU A 423 16.53 8.08 -4.01
C LEU A 423 16.27 9.04 -2.85
N GLY A 424 17.31 9.74 -2.36
CA GLY A 424 17.16 10.79 -1.37
C GLY A 424 16.29 11.95 -1.86
N ILE A 425 16.53 12.44 -3.08
CA ILE A 425 15.69 13.48 -3.71
C ILE A 425 14.24 13.01 -3.85
N ILE A 426 14.02 11.78 -4.31
CA ILE A 426 12.67 11.21 -4.41
C ILE A 426 12.02 11.13 -3.03
N TYR A 427 12.76 10.70 -2.01
CA TYR A 427 12.27 10.66 -0.63
C TYR A 427 11.87 12.07 -0.13
N TYR A 428 12.71 13.09 -0.27
CA TYR A 428 12.36 14.45 0.15
C TYR A 428 11.21 15.05 -0.68
N THR A 429 11.14 14.78 -1.97
CA THR A 429 10.07 15.36 -2.78
C THR A 429 8.72 14.67 -2.57
N GLN A 430 8.70 13.37 -2.25
CA GLN A 430 7.47 12.57 -2.16
C GLN A 430 7.05 12.23 -0.73
N ALA A 431 7.99 11.87 0.15
CA ALA A 431 7.68 11.56 1.55
C ALA A 431 7.57 12.82 2.40
N ASP A 432 8.37 13.84 2.09
CA ASP A 432 8.38 15.13 2.80
C ASP A 432 7.50 16.16 2.05
N GLY A 433 7.67 16.35 0.74
CA GLY A 433 6.90 17.34 -0.04
C GLY A 433 7.30 18.77 0.35
N LEU A 434 7.02 19.78 -0.50
CA LEU A 434 7.54 21.16 -0.34
C LEU A 434 7.16 21.88 0.99
N LYS A 435 6.42 21.22 1.89
CA LYS A 435 6.07 21.64 3.26
C LYS A 435 6.01 20.50 4.28
N GLY A 436 6.45 19.29 3.95
CA GLY A 436 6.60 18.24 4.95
C GLY A 436 5.37 17.41 5.30
N ILE A 437 5.69 16.26 5.90
CA ILE A 437 4.93 15.69 7.02
C ILE A 437 4.58 16.77 8.03
N ASP A 438 5.43 17.77 8.26
CA ASP A 438 5.16 18.93 9.11
C ASP A 438 3.88 19.68 8.71
N GLY A 439 3.67 19.93 7.41
CA GLY A 439 2.48 20.61 6.91
C GLY A 439 1.20 19.78 7.09
N GLN A 440 1.29 18.46 6.90
CA GLN A 440 0.15 17.56 7.09
C GLN A 440 -0.12 17.30 8.58
N ASN A 441 0.92 17.01 9.37
CA ASN A 441 0.86 16.93 10.83
C ASN A 441 0.26 18.20 11.42
N ARG A 442 0.58 19.38 10.88
CA ARG A 442 -0.05 20.63 11.33
C ARG A 442 -1.56 20.63 11.13
N ILE A 443 -2.03 20.29 9.93
CA ILE A 443 -3.48 20.19 9.63
C ILE A 443 -4.15 19.17 10.56
N PHE A 444 -3.45 18.07 10.87
CA PHE A 444 -4.02 17.02 11.69
C PHE A 444 -3.98 17.32 13.19
N HIS A 445 -2.93 17.99 13.66
CA HIS A 445 -2.89 18.57 15.00
C HIS A 445 -3.97 19.65 15.14
N GLU A 446 -4.29 20.39 14.09
CA GLU A 446 -5.45 21.28 14.07
C GLU A 446 -6.75 20.48 14.24
N TYR A 447 -6.95 19.37 13.51
CA TYR A 447 -8.14 18.52 13.70
C TYR A 447 -8.31 18.01 15.14
N GLN A 448 -7.21 17.59 15.76
CA GLN A 448 -7.21 17.12 17.13
C GLN A 448 -7.42 18.28 18.12
N LYS A 449 -6.75 19.42 17.90
CA LYS A 449 -6.86 20.62 18.75
C LYS A 449 -8.29 21.18 18.77
N TYR A 450 -8.97 21.16 17.63
CA TYR A 450 -10.33 21.69 17.48
C TYR A 450 -11.43 20.64 17.66
N ASN A 451 -11.07 19.39 18.03
CA ASN A 451 -12.00 18.27 18.19
C ASN A 451 -12.98 18.16 17.00
N CYS A 452 -12.42 18.07 15.79
CA CYS A 452 -13.22 18.03 14.57
C CYS A 452 -14.04 16.75 14.42
N PHE A 453 -13.61 15.65 15.06
CA PHE A 453 -14.34 14.39 15.08
C PHE A 453 -15.14 14.26 16.37
N THR A 454 -16.42 13.95 16.24
CA THR A 454 -17.32 13.74 17.38
C THR A 454 -17.20 12.33 17.95
N ASP A 455 -16.75 11.38 17.13
CA ASP A 455 -16.59 9.97 17.49
C ASP A 455 -15.18 9.69 18.07
N GLU A 456 -15.13 8.97 19.18
CA GLU A 456 -13.89 8.59 19.85
C GLU A 456 -13.08 7.59 19.01
N GLY A 457 -13.74 6.63 18.37
CA GLY A 457 -13.11 5.62 17.53
C GLY A 457 -12.40 6.22 16.32
N ILE A 458 -13.03 7.19 15.66
CA ILE A 458 -12.39 7.96 14.58
C ILE A 458 -11.19 8.75 15.13
N THR A 459 -11.34 9.40 16.29
CA THR A 459 -10.26 10.17 16.92
C THR A 459 -9.04 9.28 17.25
N ILE A 460 -9.28 8.07 17.77
CA ILE A 460 -8.23 7.08 18.02
C ILE A 460 -7.54 6.66 16.72
N ALA A 461 -8.32 6.39 15.66
CA ALA A 461 -7.76 6.01 14.35
C ALA A 461 -6.88 7.11 13.74
N VAL A 462 -7.35 8.36 13.78
CA VAL A 462 -6.59 9.54 13.33
C VAL A 462 -5.27 9.64 14.10
N LYS A 463 -5.34 9.58 15.43
CA LYS A 463 -4.14 9.64 16.29
C LYS A 463 -3.14 8.53 15.97
N GLU A 464 -3.60 7.30 15.79
CA GLU A 464 -2.73 6.16 15.52
C GLU A 464 -2.03 6.25 14.15
N VAL A 465 -2.74 6.71 13.11
CA VAL A 465 -2.14 6.95 11.79
C VAL A 465 -1.10 8.07 11.84
N ILE A 466 -1.39 9.18 12.54
CA ILE A 466 -0.46 10.30 12.69
C ILE A 466 0.79 9.88 13.46
N THR A 467 0.61 9.26 14.63
CA THR A 467 1.74 8.80 15.46
C THR A 467 2.59 7.78 14.70
N PHE A 468 1.97 6.88 13.92
CA PHE A 468 2.71 5.97 13.06
C PHE A 468 3.52 6.71 11.98
N ALA A 469 2.91 7.68 11.29
CA ALA A 469 3.59 8.45 10.25
C ALA A 469 4.75 9.29 10.79
N GLU A 470 4.53 10.01 11.90
CA GLU A 470 5.54 10.81 12.60
C GLU A 470 6.71 9.93 13.07
N HIS A 471 6.41 8.82 13.74
CA HIS A 471 7.45 7.92 14.22
C HIS A 471 8.24 7.26 13.06
N SER A 472 7.55 6.84 12.01
CA SER A 472 8.19 6.26 10.81
C SER A 472 9.14 7.27 10.16
N TYR A 473 8.74 8.54 10.12
CA TYR A 473 9.54 9.61 9.54
C TYR A 473 10.74 9.99 10.39
N LEU A 474 10.54 10.32 11.68
CA LEU A 474 11.61 10.74 12.58
C LEU A 474 12.73 9.69 12.70
N ASN A 475 12.40 8.42 12.54
CA ASN A 475 13.38 7.34 12.52
C ASN A 475 14.09 7.20 11.16
N THR A 476 13.35 7.31 10.05
CA THR A 476 13.89 7.09 8.69
C THR A 476 14.68 8.28 8.16
N GLU A 477 14.17 9.49 8.38
CA GLU A 477 14.72 10.75 7.84
C GLU A 477 16.21 10.94 8.13
N PRO A 478 16.72 10.84 9.38
CA PRO A 478 18.14 11.05 9.65
C PRO A 478 19.03 10.04 8.93
N LEU A 479 18.56 8.80 8.73
CA LEU A 479 19.31 7.75 8.04
C LEU A 479 19.37 8.01 6.53
N VAL A 480 18.26 8.43 5.92
CA VAL A 480 18.22 8.85 4.51
C VAL A 480 19.07 10.10 4.28
N LYS A 481 19.04 11.08 5.20
CA LYS A 481 19.96 12.24 5.21
C LYS A 481 21.41 11.80 5.28
N GLY A 482 21.74 10.87 6.18
CA GLY A 482 23.07 10.30 6.29
C GLY A 482 23.57 9.70 4.97
N CYS A 483 22.72 8.96 4.26
CA CYS A 483 23.07 8.38 2.96
C CYS A 483 23.24 9.43 1.87
N PHE A 484 22.35 10.42 1.82
CA PHE A 484 22.41 11.50 0.84
C PHE A 484 23.69 12.35 1.01
N TYR A 485 23.91 12.91 2.20
CA TYR A 485 25.09 13.73 2.47
C TYR A 485 26.39 12.92 2.48
N GLY A 486 26.35 11.67 2.95
CA GLY A 486 27.47 10.75 2.86
C GLY A 486 27.91 10.50 1.41
N SER A 487 26.96 10.42 0.47
CA SER A 487 27.25 10.28 -0.96
C SER A 487 27.89 11.53 -1.56
N ILE A 488 27.40 12.72 -1.21
CA ILE A 488 28.00 13.99 -1.64
C ILE A 488 29.42 14.13 -1.09
N PHE A 489 29.61 13.85 0.20
CA PHE A 489 30.91 13.93 0.84
C PHE A 489 31.91 12.96 0.20
N PHE A 490 31.50 11.71 -0.07
CA PHE A 490 32.32 10.74 -0.78
C PHE A 490 32.77 11.24 -2.16
N ILE A 491 31.84 11.79 -2.97
CA ILE A 491 32.16 12.31 -4.30
C ILE A 491 33.20 13.45 -4.21
N ILE A 492 33.07 14.36 -3.24
CA ILE A 492 34.02 15.46 -3.04
C ILE A 492 35.40 14.90 -2.68
N VAL A 493 35.48 14.00 -1.69
CA VAL A 493 36.75 13.42 -1.22
C VAL A 493 37.45 12.65 -2.33
N ILE A 494 36.72 11.79 -3.06
CA ILE A 494 37.33 10.97 -4.10
C ILE A 494 37.79 11.82 -5.29
N THR A 495 37.06 12.89 -5.64
CA THR A 495 37.47 13.83 -6.70
C THR A 495 38.77 14.56 -6.32
N ILE A 496 38.89 15.00 -5.07
CA ILE A 496 40.12 15.64 -4.57
C ILE A 496 41.30 14.65 -4.62
N LEU A 497 41.10 13.40 -4.18
CA LEU A 497 42.15 12.38 -4.19
C LEU A 497 42.60 12.02 -5.61
N LEU A 498 41.66 11.84 -6.54
CA LEU A 498 41.97 11.58 -7.94
C LEU A 498 42.73 12.74 -8.58
N PHE A 499 42.35 13.99 -8.27
CA PHE A 499 43.06 15.18 -8.74
C PHE A 499 44.49 15.26 -8.19
N LEU A 500 44.68 15.01 -6.89
CA LEU A 500 46.01 15.00 -6.26
C LEU A 500 46.89 13.88 -6.81
N GLN A 501 46.32 12.69 -7.05
CA GLN A 501 47.04 11.58 -7.66
C GLN A 501 47.46 11.91 -9.10
N TYR A 502 46.53 12.46 -9.90
CA TYR A 502 46.82 12.87 -11.27
C TYR A 502 47.92 13.93 -11.32
N LYS A 503 47.87 14.94 -10.45
CA LYS A 503 48.90 15.98 -10.39
C LYS A 503 50.29 15.41 -10.09
N ARG A 504 50.38 14.34 -9.29
CA ARG A 504 51.65 13.75 -8.86
C ARG A 504 52.21 12.76 -9.87
N VAL A 505 51.38 11.89 -10.45
CA VAL A 505 51.85 10.73 -11.24
C VAL A 505 51.37 10.77 -12.70
N GLN A 506 50.59 11.79 -13.09
CA GLN A 506 49.98 11.90 -14.43
C GLN A 506 49.08 10.72 -14.82
N GLN A 507 48.70 9.88 -13.85
CA GLN A 507 47.81 8.73 -14.02
C GLN A 507 46.76 8.71 -12.91
N PHE A 508 45.50 8.39 -13.27
CA PHE A 508 44.38 8.36 -12.33
C PHE A 508 44.32 7.08 -11.49
N PHE A 509 44.79 5.95 -12.03
CA PHE A 509 44.67 4.63 -11.39
C PHE A 509 46.04 3.97 -11.30
N ILE A 510 46.50 3.73 -10.08
CA ILE A 510 47.77 3.08 -9.77
C ILE A 510 47.46 1.98 -8.76
N LYS A 511 48.01 0.78 -8.97
CA LYS A 511 47.80 -0.35 -8.05
C LYS A 511 48.46 -0.05 -6.70
N PRO A 512 47.74 -0.20 -5.57
CA PRO A 512 48.30 0.11 -4.25
C PRO A 512 49.23 -0.99 -3.70
N TRP A 513 49.33 -2.14 -4.37
CA TRP A 513 50.23 -3.23 -3.98
C TRP A 513 51.35 -3.42 -5.00
N LYS A 514 52.57 -3.68 -4.51
CA LYS A 514 53.67 -4.14 -5.34
C LYS A 514 53.44 -5.62 -5.69
N ILE A 515 53.56 -5.96 -6.97
CA ILE A 515 53.55 -7.36 -7.42
C ILE A 515 54.91 -7.94 -7.02
N THR A 516 54.95 -8.74 -5.95
CA THR A 516 56.12 -9.58 -5.67
C THR A 516 56.15 -10.69 -6.71
N GLN A 517 56.98 -10.55 -7.74
CA GLN A 517 57.32 -11.66 -8.61
C GLN A 517 58.18 -12.63 -7.80
N ASN A 518 57.63 -13.81 -7.50
CA ASN A 518 58.38 -14.97 -7.01
C ASN A 518 58.64 -15.92 -8.17
#